data_AF-H8X375-F1
#
_entry.id   AF-H8X375-F1
#
_cell.length_a   1.000
_cell.length_b   1.000
_cell.length_c   1.000
_cell.angle_alpha   90.00
_cell.angle_beta   90.00
_cell.angle_gamma   90.00
#
_symmetry.space_group_name_H-M   'P 1'
#
loop_
_entity.id
_entity.type
_entity.pdbx_description
1 polymer ?
#
loop_
_entity_poly.entity_id
_entity_poly.type
_entity_poly.pdbx_seq_one_letter_code
_entity_poly.pdbx_strand_id
1 'polypeptide(L)'
;MTNQPHKLFYKGVDNDFVIFVDDFSLYEKFRKGDTTIPLIDIVSVFKVFINRQGGVDGILDEASKQDLTNNFKTSNADEVIKIILEKGSDKHNAEVDNGIASHNDSIGAGNTGN
;
A
#
# COMPACT_ATOMS: atom_id res chain seq x y z
N MET A 1 7.47 -20.51 6.59
CA MET A 1 7.62 -19.07 6.28
C MET A 1 6.23 -18.48 6.42
N THR A 2 6.01 -17.61 7.41
CA THR A 2 4.68 -17.06 7.67
C THR A 2 4.38 -16.05 6.56
N ASN A 3 3.53 -16.40 5.61
CA ASN A 3 3.07 -15.47 4.57
C ASN A 3 2.22 -14.41 5.26
N GLN A 4 2.83 -13.29 5.65
CA GLN A 4 2.08 -12.18 6.22
C GLN A 4 1.36 -11.46 5.08
N PRO A 5 0.04 -11.26 5.17
CA PRO A 5 -0.70 -10.58 4.12
C PRO A 5 -0.16 -9.16 3.95
N HIS A 6 0.14 -8.78 2.71
CA HIS A 6 0.62 -7.45 2.35
C HIS A 6 -0.52 -6.44 2.55
N LYS A 7 -0.26 -5.43 3.38
CA LYS A 7 -1.21 -4.33 3.60
C LYS A 7 -0.99 -3.25 2.55
N LEU A 8 -1.97 -3.00 1.69
CA LEU A 8 -1.99 -1.86 0.77
C LEU A 8 -2.73 -0.70 1.42
N PHE A 9 -2.10 0.47 1.48
CA PHE A 9 -2.67 1.67 2.07
C PHE A 9 -3.04 2.67 0.98
N TYR A 10 -4.21 3.27 1.10
CA TYR A 10 -4.65 4.36 0.24
C TYR A 10 -5.04 5.56 1.09
N LYS A 11 -4.34 6.68 0.90
CA LYS A 11 -4.61 7.92 1.62
C LYS A 11 -5.83 8.60 1.01
N GLY A 12 -6.95 8.58 1.73
CA GLY A 12 -8.15 9.32 1.36
C GLY A 12 -8.08 10.79 1.78
N VAL A 13 -9.21 11.48 1.63
CA VAL A 13 -9.35 12.89 2.03
C VAL A 13 -9.47 13.01 3.55
N ASP A 14 -10.40 12.25 4.14
CA ASP A 14 -10.69 12.26 5.58
C ASP A 14 -10.08 11.07 6.32
N ASN A 15 -10.05 9.89 5.69
CA ASN A 15 -9.64 8.63 6.31
C ASN A 15 -8.65 7.88 5.41
N ASP A 16 -7.75 7.12 6.03
CA ASP A 16 -6.87 6.19 5.33
C ASP A 16 -7.60 4.86 5.14
N PHE A 17 -7.53 4.32 3.93
CA PHE A 17 -8.11 3.04 3.56
C PHE A 17 -7.01 1.98 3.50
N VAL A 18 -7.32 0.75 3.89
CA VAL A 18 -6.39 -0.38 3.82
C VAL A 18 -7.10 -1.63 3.32
N ILE A 19 -6.38 -2.39 2.50
CA ILE A 19 -6.77 -3.73 2.06
C ILE A 19 -5.64 -4.72 2.31
N PHE A 20 -6.01 -5.99 2.43
CA PHE A 20 -5.06 -7.09 2.66
C PHE A 20 -4.91 -7.92 1.40
N VAL A 21 -3.69 -8.01 0.89
CA VAL A 21 -3.31 -8.82 -0.27
C VAL A 21 -2.62 -10.08 0.24
N ASP A 22 -3.12 -11.24 -0.17
CA ASP A 22 -2.51 -12.54 0.19
C ASP A 22 -1.40 -12.91 -0.81
N ASP A 23 -1.69 -12.72 -2.11
CA ASP A 23 -0.83 -13.09 -3.22
C ASP A 23 -0.28 -11.87 -3.97
N PHE A 24 0.93 -11.44 -3.60
CA PHE A 24 1.62 -10.34 -4.27
C PHE A 24 1.92 -10.66 -5.75
N SER A 25 2.17 -11.93 -6.09
CA SER A 25 2.43 -12.34 -7.48
C SER A 25 1.21 -12.16 -8.39
N LEU A 26 0.01 -12.40 -7.89
CA LEU A 26 -1.23 -12.15 -8.63
C LEU A 26 -1.51 -10.65 -8.72
N TYR A 27 -1.27 -9.91 -7.63
CA TYR A 27 -1.34 -8.46 -7.60
C TYR A 27 -0.45 -7.81 -8.67
N GLU A 28 0.80 -8.24 -8.80
CA GLU A 28 1.75 -7.67 -9.78
C GLU A 28 1.27 -7.89 -11.23
N LYS A 29 0.70 -9.07 -11.52
CA LYS A 29 0.10 -9.37 -12.83
C LYS A 29 -1.13 -8.49 -13.09
N PHE A 30 -2.01 -8.36 -12.11
CA PHE A 30 -3.16 -7.49 -12.20
C PHE A 30 -2.75 -6.03 -12.47
N ARG A 31 -1.76 -5.52 -11.74
CA ARG A 31 -1.19 -4.18 -11.94
C ARG A 31 -0.51 -4.00 -13.31
N LYS A 32 -0.01 -5.07 -13.91
CA LYS A 32 0.53 -5.07 -15.29
C LYS A 32 -0.57 -5.05 -16.37
N GLY A 33 -1.84 -5.21 -16.01
CA GLY A 33 -2.98 -5.13 -16.91
C GLY A 33 -3.76 -6.44 -17.09
N ASP A 34 -3.41 -7.51 -16.37
CA ASP A 34 -4.15 -8.77 -16.39
C ASP A 34 -5.42 -8.67 -15.52
N THR A 35 -6.49 -8.12 -16.10
CA THR A 35 -7.83 -8.02 -15.46
C THR A 35 -8.62 -9.33 -15.49
N THR A 36 -8.02 -10.40 -16.00
CA THR A 36 -8.59 -11.76 -16.04
C THR A 36 -8.57 -12.45 -14.67
N ILE A 37 -7.73 -11.95 -13.76
CA ILE A 37 -7.57 -12.48 -12.41
C ILE A 37 -8.67 -11.90 -11.52
N PRO A 38 -9.48 -12.75 -10.86
CA PRO A 38 -10.51 -12.28 -9.97
C PRO A 38 -9.87 -11.71 -8.69
N LEU A 39 -10.34 -10.53 -8.28
CA LEU A 39 -9.81 -9.79 -7.13
C LEU A 39 -9.82 -10.60 -5.83
N ILE A 40 -10.79 -11.51 -5.69
CA ILE A 40 -10.95 -12.41 -4.53
C ILE A 40 -9.77 -13.36 -4.34
N ASP A 41 -9.09 -13.75 -5.42
CA ASP A 41 -7.87 -14.59 -5.35
C ASP A 41 -6.63 -13.75 -5.01
N ILE A 42 -6.71 -12.42 -5.12
CA ILE A 42 -5.61 -11.50 -4.82
C ILE A 42 -5.70 -11.04 -3.36
N VAL A 43 -6.90 -10.66 -2.91
CA VAL A 43 -7.13 -10.12 -1.57
C VAL A 43 -7.46 -11.24 -0.59
N SER A 44 -6.89 -11.16 0.62
CA SER A 44 -7.18 -12.12 1.69
C SER A 44 -8.61 -11.95 2.22
N VAL A 45 -9.12 -10.71 2.23
CA VAL A 45 -10.49 -10.37 2.64
C VAL A 45 -11.10 -9.38 1.66
N PHE A 46 -12.27 -9.71 1.09
CA PHE A 46 -13.02 -8.85 0.17
C PHE A 46 -13.79 -7.73 0.90
N LYS A 47 -13.07 -6.97 1.71
CA LYS A 47 -13.60 -5.83 2.48
C LYS A 47 -12.57 -4.72 2.49
N VAL A 48 -13.06 -3.48 2.43
CA VAL A 48 -12.25 -2.28 2.58
C VAL A 48 -12.27 -1.88 4.04
N PHE A 49 -11.10 -1.73 4.62
CA PHE A 49 -10.97 -1.24 5.99
C PHE A 49 -10.56 0.22 5.98
N ILE A 50 -11.01 0.98 6.96
CA ILE A 50 -10.57 2.33 7.25
C ILE A 50 -9.78 2.33 8.54
N ASN A 51 -8.76 3.16 8.58
CA ASN A 51 -8.02 3.41 9.80
C ASN A 51 -8.44 4.75 10.40
N ARG A 52 -9.23 4.69 11.48
CA ARG A 52 -9.71 5.89 12.19
C ARG A 52 -8.66 6.47 13.14
N GLN A 53 -7.66 5.68 13.52
CA GLN A 53 -6.65 6.05 14.50
C GLN A 53 -5.28 5.91 13.84
N GLY A 54 -4.78 7.02 13.28
CA GLY A 54 -3.57 7.03 12.45
C GLY A 54 -2.44 6.15 12.99
N GLY A 55 -2.01 5.17 12.18
CA GLY A 55 -0.95 4.22 12.53
C GLY A 55 -1.06 2.88 11.78
N VAL A 56 0.05 2.25 11.44
CA VAL A 56 0.09 1.00 10.63
C VAL A 56 -0.57 -0.23 11.30
N ASP A 57 -0.77 -0.16 12.62
CA ASP A 57 -1.40 -1.18 13.47
C ASP A 57 -2.56 -0.61 14.30
N GLY A 58 -3.14 0.52 13.86
CA GLY A 58 -4.36 1.08 14.46
C GLY A 58 -5.56 0.15 14.31
N ILE A 59 -6.63 0.42 15.05
CA ILE A 59 -7.89 -0.33 14.91
C ILE A 59 -8.43 -0.07 13.50
N LEU A 60 -8.53 -1.15 12.74
CA LEU A 60 -9.09 -1.16 11.40
C LEU A 60 -10.59 -1.44 11.52
N ASP A 61 -11.39 -0.51 11.05
CA ASP A 61 -12.84 -0.64 10.98
C ASP A 61 -13.29 -0.90 9.56
N GLU A 62 -14.46 -1.51 9.40
CA GLU A 62 -15.07 -1.66 8.08
C GLU A 62 -15.47 -0.28 7.53
N ALA A 63 -15.10 0.00 6.28
CA ALA A 63 -15.48 1.24 5.60
C ALA A 63 -17.00 1.31 5.42
N SER A 64 -17.64 2.41 5.83
CA SER A 64 -19.06 2.60 5.58
C SER A 64 -19.30 3.03 4.13
N LYS A 65 -20.48 2.71 3.57
CA LYS A 65 -20.86 3.11 2.20
C LYS A 65 -20.75 4.63 1.98
N GLN A 66 -20.98 5.42 3.03
CA GLN A 66 -20.82 6.88 3.00
C GLN A 66 -19.36 7.29 2.81
N ASP A 67 -18.42 6.70 3.55
CA ASP A 67 -16.98 6.96 3.41
C ASP A 67 -16.48 6.61 2.02
N LEU A 68 -16.92 5.47 1.48
CA LEU A 68 -16.58 5.03 0.14
C LEU A 68 -17.09 6.01 -0.92
N THR A 69 -18.35 6.43 -0.79
CA THR A 69 -18.97 7.35 -1.75
C THR A 69 -18.33 8.74 -1.69
N ASN A 70 -17.96 9.21 -0.50
CA ASN A 70 -17.31 10.52 -0.35
C ASN A 70 -15.90 10.54 -0.95
N ASN A 71 -15.11 9.46 -0.79
CA ASN A 71 -13.72 9.42 -1.24
C ASN A 71 -13.55 8.90 -2.68
N PHE A 72 -14.32 7.88 -3.06
CA PHE A 72 -14.18 7.18 -4.34
C PHE A 72 -15.34 7.46 -5.31
N LYS A 73 -16.39 8.20 -4.88
CA LYS A 73 -17.63 8.42 -5.65
C LYS A 73 -18.39 7.15 -6.01
N THR A 74 -18.10 6.05 -5.31
CA THR A 74 -18.74 4.76 -5.50
C THR A 74 -19.09 4.13 -4.15
N SER A 75 -20.20 3.42 -4.10
CA SER A 75 -20.60 2.62 -2.94
C SER A 75 -20.21 1.14 -3.09
N ASN A 76 -19.64 0.77 -4.24
CA ASN A 76 -19.29 -0.61 -4.60
C ASN A 76 -17.89 -0.95 -4.10
N ALA A 77 -17.79 -1.95 -3.21
CA ALA A 77 -16.52 -2.35 -2.63
C ALA A 77 -15.55 -2.90 -3.69
N ASP A 78 -16.04 -3.57 -4.73
CA ASP A 78 -15.24 -4.10 -5.83
C ASP A 78 -14.49 -3.00 -6.59
N GLU A 79 -15.20 -1.92 -6.97
CA GLU A 79 -14.58 -0.77 -7.65
C GLU A 79 -13.56 -0.07 -6.74
N VAL A 80 -13.87 0.07 -5.45
CA VAL A 80 -12.93 0.66 -4.48
C VAL A 80 -11.67 -0.19 -4.36
N ILE A 81 -11.81 -1.51 -4.26
CA ILE A 81 -10.68 -2.43 -4.18
C ILE A 81 -9.81 -2.30 -5.42
N LYS A 82 -10.39 -2.24 -6.63
CA LYS A 82 -9.60 -2.00 -7.87
C LYS A 82 -8.82 -0.69 -7.79
N ILE A 83 -9.47 0.41 -7.39
CA ILE A 83 -8.81 1.71 -7.28
C ILE A 83 -7.66 1.66 -6.27
N ILE A 84 -7.85 0.99 -5.13
CA ILE A 84 -6.80 0.82 -4.12
C ILE A 84 -5.69 -0.10 -4.63
N LEU A 85 -5.97 -1.13 -5.41
CA LEU A 85 -4.93 -1.97 -6.01
C LEU A 85 -4.11 -1.18 -7.05
N GLU A 86 -4.75 -0.33 -7.84
CA GLU A 86 -4.09 0.49 -8.87
C GLU A 86 -3.33 1.70 -8.29
N LYS A 87 -3.89 2.38 -7.28
CA LYS A 87 -3.37 3.64 -6.73
C LYS A 87 -2.83 3.55 -5.31
N GLY A 88 -3.09 2.45 -4.61
CA GLY A 88 -2.63 2.24 -3.25
C GLY A 88 -1.11 2.11 -3.20
N SER A 89 -0.56 2.53 -2.08
CA SER A 89 0.87 2.38 -1.78
C SER A 89 1.05 1.23 -0.80
N ASP A 90 1.85 0.26 -1.22
CA ASP A 90 2.41 -0.76 -0.35
C ASP A 90 3.38 -0.11 0.65
N LYS A 91 2.90 0.23 1.86
CA LYS A 91 3.80 0.74 2.92
C LYS A 91 4.78 -0.29 3.47
N HIS A 92 4.68 -1.55 3.06
CA HIS A 92 5.74 -2.52 3.31
C HIS A 92 6.98 -2.20 2.47
N ASN A 93 6.79 -1.58 1.30
CA ASN A 93 7.82 -0.98 0.47
C ASN A 93 7.73 0.55 0.56
N ALA A 94 7.68 1.09 1.78
CA ALA A 94 8.49 2.29 1.99
C ALA A 94 9.96 1.85 1.88
N GLU A 95 10.41 1.52 0.67
CA GLU A 95 11.55 2.20 0.08
C GLU A 95 11.35 3.66 0.52
N VAL A 96 11.99 4.10 1.61
CA VAL A 96 13.33 4.67 1.49
C VAL A 96 13.54 4.96 0.02
N ASP A 97 12.93 6.05 -0.42
CA ASP A 97 13.47 6.83 -1.51
C ASP A 97 14.98 6.81 -1.27
N ASN A 98 15.67 5.92 -1.99
CA ASN A 98 17.11 5.84 -2.00
C ASN A 98 17.64 7.05 -2.80
N GLY A 99 17.00 8.21 -2.66
CA GLY A 99 17.66 9.51 -2.55
C GLY A 99 18.52 9.60 -1.29
N ILE A 100 19.25 8.53 -0.94
CA ILE A 100 20.58 8.69 -0.39
C ILE A 100 21.46 9.15 -1.57
N ALA A 101 21.23 10.39 -1.99
CA ALA A 101 22.31 11.29 -2.34
C ALA A 101 23.09 11.62 -1.06
N SER A 102 23.58 10.61 -0.35
CA SER A 102 24.77 10.78 0.48
C SER A 102 25.93 10.45 -0.44
N HIS A 103 26.33 11.44 -1.23
CA HIS A 103 27.74 11.58 -1.52
C HIS A 103 28.42 11.69 -0.15
N ASN A 104 28.83 10.56 0.40
CA ASN A 104 29.85 10.54 1.43
C ASN A 104 31.18 10.65 0.69
N ASP A 105 31.51 11.86 0.24
CA ASP A 105 32.82 12.22 -0.29
C ASP A 105 33.83 12.47 0.85
N SER A 106 33.86 11.59 1.85
CA SER A 106 35.00 11.54 2.78
C SER A 106 36.09 10.65 2.21
N ILE A 107 36.79 11.13 1.17
CA ILE A 107 38.16 10.69 0.91
C ILE A 107 39.04 11.43 1.91
N GLY A 108 39.31 10.78 3.04
CA GLY A 108 40.36 11.16 3.96
C GLY A 108 41.72 11.09 3.25
N ALA A 109 42.20 12.23 2.75
CA ALA A 109 43.60 12.38 2.39
C ALA A 109 44.42 12.47 3.68
N GLY A 110 44.90 11.31 4.12
CA GLY A 110 45.78 11.14 5.25
C GLY A 110 47.04 11.99 5.11
N ASN A 111 47.32 12.74 6.17
CA ASN A 111 48.63 13.22 6.55
C ASN A 111 49.71 12.14 6.32
N THR A 112 50.61 12.37 5.36
CA THR A 112 51.91 11.68 5.32
C THR A 112 52.99 12.76 5.32
N GLY A 113 53.58 12.98 6.48
CA GLY A 113 54.81 13.75 6.61
C GLY A 113 56.00 12.95 6.11
N ASN A 114 56.90 13.66 5.42
CA ASN A 114 58.36 13.67 5.60
C ASN A 114 58.93 14.83 4.79
#